data_AF-A0A6V8E7Y1-F1
#
_entry.id   AF-A0A6V8E7Y1-F1
#
_cell.length_a   1.000
_cell.length_b   1.000
_cell.length_c   1.000
_cell.angle_alpha   90.00
_cell.angle_beta   90.00
_cell.angle_gamma   90.00
#
_symmetry.space_group_name_H-M   'P 1'
#
loop_
_entity.id
_entity.type
_entity.pdbx_description
1 polymer ?
#
loop_
_entity_poly.entity_id
_entity_poly.type
_entity_poly.pdbx_seq_one_letter_code
_entity_poly.pdbx_strand_id
1 'polypeptide(L)'
;MSEEERPRIGLRTGLQAGAFIGLFLGFSLAVVSALTQPDNLGRLVRLMCFTPFGCAVLLGPFLSFRRAPNVSNLDPIEELRSLLEPFNEGQGKWRVLSHVRSDGRTVRIDLHNSMQPLTIVAATLPMAEEHPIRYIVGRGEARSRDPELRGTVLAYIEERIMLNRRKRTSSSVEVLPPSVIEHMEATHRMHRRLFYLLPIILFFAWLEMR
;
A
#
# COMPACT_ATOMS: atom_id res chain seq x y z
N MET A 1 8.99 25.12 5.36
CA MET A 1 9.77 24.01 4.81
C MET A 1 9.21 23.73 3.43
N SER A 2 10.00 23.96 2.38
CA SER A 2 9.60 23.64 1.01
C SER A 2 9.44 22.13 0.90
N GLU A 3 8.21 21.64 0.71
CA GLU A 3 7.99 20.26 0.30
C GLU A 3 8.79 20.02 -0.99
N GLU A 4 9.85 19.21 -0.92
CA GLU A 4 10.55 18.79 -2.13
C GLU A 4 9.53 18.13 -3.08
N GLU A 5 9.37 18.70 -4.28
CA GLU A 5 8.45 18.15 -5.27
C GLU A 5 8.86 16.70 -5.57
N ARG A 6 7.97 15.77 -5.22
CA ARG A 6 8.22 14.33 -5.32
C ARG A 6 8.66 13.93 -6.74
N PRO A 7 9.60 12.98 -6.87
CA PRO A 7 10.08 12.55 -8.17
C PRO A 7 8.95 11.90 -8.98
N ARG A 8 8.99 12.14 -10.29
CA ARG A 8 8.10 11.47 -11.24
C ARG A 8 8.48 9.99 -11.35
N ILE A 9 7.49 9.13 -11.60
CA ILE A 9 7.68 7.67 -11.70
C ILE A 9 8.60 7.30 -12.89
N GLY A 10 8.72 8.22 -13.87
CA GLY A 10 9.68 8.12 -14.96
C GLY A 10 9.12 7.40 -16.19
N LEU A 11 9.78 7.63 -17.33
CA LEU A 11 9.31 7.18 -18.65
C LEU A 11 9.20 5.66 -18.75
N ARG A 12 10.19 4.92 -18.19
CA ARG A 12 10.20 3.46 -18.22
C ARG A 12 8.94 2.86 -17.58
N THR A 13 8.60 3.31 -16.38
CA THR A 13 7.42 2.83 -15.65
C THR A 13 6.12 3.28 -16.33
N GLY A 14 6.09 4.49 -16.88
CA GLY A 14 4.98 4.98 -17.69
C GLY A 14 4.72 4.10 -18.92
N LEU A 15 5.76 3.80 -19.70
CA LEU A 15 5.70 2.91 -20.87
C LEU A 15 5.24 1.50 -20.50
N GLN A 16 5.78 0.93 -19.41
CA GLN A 16 5.35 -0.38 -18.90
C GLN A 16 3.87 -0.39 -18.51
N ALA A 17 3.40 0.63 -17.81
CA ALA A 17 1.99 0.76 -17.44
C ALA A 17 1.08 0.91 -18.67
N GLY A 18 1.50 1.71 -19.66
CA GLY A 18 0.78 1.85 -20.93
C GLY A 18 0.70 0.54 -21.71
N ALA A 19 1.81 -0.22 -21.77
CA ALA A 19 1.85 -1.54 -22.39
C ALA A 19 0.91 -2.53 -21.69
N PHE A 20 0.90 -2.53 -20.35
CA PHE A 20 0.02 -3.41 -19.57
C PHE A 20 -1.46 -3.12 -19.80
N ILE A 21 -1.85 -1.85 -19.84
CA ILE A 21 -3.22 -1.44 -20.19
C ILE A 21 -3.58 -1.88 -21.62
N GLY A 22 -2.67 -1.69 -22.58
CA GLY A 22 -2.89 -2.11 -23.96
C GLY A 22 -2.93 -3.63 -24.14
N LEU A 23 -2.23 -4.40 -23.31
CA LEU A 23 -2.35 -5.85 -23.26
C LEU A 23 -3.75 -6.28 -22.81
N PHE A 24 -4.28 -5.66 -21.76
CA PHE A 24 -5.64 -5.95 -21.30
C PHE A 24 -6.68 -5.63 -22.37
N LEU A 25 -6.59 -4.44 -22.99
CA LEU A 25 -7.48 -4.03 -24.07
C LEU A 25 -7.35 -4.95 -25.30
N GLY A 26 -6.12 -5.23 -25.74
CA GLY A 26 -5.82 -6.10 -26.86
C GLY A 26 -6.33 -7.52 -26.64
N PHE A 27 -6.18 -8.05 -25.43
CA PHE A 27 -6.75 -9.33 -25.03
C PHE A 27 -8.27 -9.34 -25.09
N SER A 28 -8.94 -8.34 -24.51
CA SER A 28 -10.40 -8.25 -24.55
C SER A 28 -10.93 -8.20 -25.99
N LEU A 29 -10.30 -7.40 -26.87
CA LEU A 29 -10.69 -7.32 -28.28
C LEU A 29 -10.38 -8.62 -29.04
N ALA A 30 -9.25 -9.26 -28.77
CA ALA A 30 -8.88 -10.52 -29.41
C ALA A 30 -9.84 -11.66 -29.03
N VAL A 31 -10.33 -11.70 -27.79
CA VAL A 31 -11.38 -12.65 -27.38
C VAL A 31 -12.66 -12.42 -28.18
N VAL A 32 -13.11 -11.17 -28.31
CA VAL A 32 -14.30 -10.84 -29.12
C VAL A 32 -14.07 -11.23 -30.59
N SER A 33 -12.92 -10.89 -31.16
CA SER A 33 -12.56 -11.23 -32.55
C SER A 33 -12.48 -12.74 -32.78
N ALA A 34 -11.98 -13.52 -31.82
CA ALA A 34 -11.91 -14.98 -31.93
C ALA A 34 -13.31 -15.60 -31.93
N LEU A 35 -14.26 -15.01 -31.18
CA LEU A 35 -15.64 -15.47 -31.10
C LEU A 35 -16.46 -15.08 -32.35
N THR A 36 -16.14 -13.97 -33.01
CA THR A 36 -16.86 -13.50 -34.20
C THR A 36 -16.25 -13.98 -35.52
N GLN A 37 -14.92 -14.05 -35.62
CA GLN A 37 -14.18 -14.38 -36.84
C GLN A 37 -12.95 -15.27 -36.52
N PRO A 38 -13.15 -16.55 -36.17
CA PRO A 38 -12.09 -17.43 -35.67
C PRO A 38 -10.96 -17.68 -36.68
N ASP A 39 -11.25 -17.63 -37.99
CA ASP A 39 -10.27 -17.94 -39.05
C ASP A 39 -9.26 -16.80 -39.28
N ASN A 40 -9.51 -15.61 -38.71
CA ASN A 40 -8.66 -14.43 -38.93
C ASN A 40 -7.52 -14.32 -37.89
N LEU A 41 -6.64 -15.31 -37.89
CA LEU A 41 -5.47 -15.37 -36.99
C LEU A 41 -4.60 -14.11 -37.06
N GLY A 42 -4.47 -13.50 -38.24
CA GLY A 42 -3.69 -12.27 -38.42
C GLY A 42 -4.29 -11.06 -37.71
N ARG A 43 -5.62 -11.01 -37.50
CA ARG A 43 -6.27 -9.96 -36.70
C ARG A 43 -6.01 -10.18 -35.21
N LEU A 44 -6.06 -11.43 -34.75
CA LEU A 44 -5.81 -11.82 -33.36
C LEU A 44 -4.38 -11.47 -32.93
N VAL A 45 -3.38 -11.80 -33.75
CA VAL A 45 -1.98 -11.41 -33.52
C VAL A 45 -1.83 -9.90 -33.49
N ARG A 46 -2.51 -9.17 -34.38
CA ARG A 46 -2.44 -7.71 -34.40
C ARG A 46 -2.99 -7.09 -33.12
N LEU A 47 -4.14 -7.56 -32.64
CA LEU A 47 -4.76 -7.08 -31.41
C LEU A 47 -3.90 -7.38 -30.17
N MET A 48 -3.28 -8.56 -30.10
CA MET A 48 -2.42 -8.93 -28.98
C MET A 48 -1.05 -8.23 -28.98
N CYS A 49 -0.46 -7.97 -30.15
CA CYS A 49 0.92 -7.49 -30.23
C CYS A 49 1.03 -5.98 -30.49
N PHE A 50 0.19 -5.39 -31.34
CA PHE A 50 0.28 -3.95 -31.67
C PHE A 50 -0.47 -3.08 -30.68
N THR A 51 -1.58 -3.53 -30.09
CA THR A 51 -2.35 -2.76 -29.10
C THR A 51 -1.51 -2.40 -27.86
N PRO A 52 -0.74 -3.33 -27.24
CA PRO A 52 0.18 -2.98 -26.16
C PRO A 52 1.19 -1.91 -26.56
N PHE A 53 1.76 -2.02 -27.76
CA PHE A 53 2.76 -1.06 -28.24
C PHE A 53 2.15 0.33 -28.47
N GLY A 54 1.00 0.39 -29.14
CA GLY A 54 0.26 1.63 -29.37
C GLY A 54 -0.13 2.32 -28.05
N CYS A 55 -0.66 1.55 -27.10
CA CYS A 55 -0.98 2.09 -25.77
C CYS A 55 0.25 2.51 -24.98
N ALA A 56 1.39 1.80 -25.09
CA ALA A 56 2.64 2.21 -24.46
C ALA A 56 3.11 3.57 -24.98
N VAL A 57 3.10 3.78 -26.30
CA VAL A 57 3.54 5.05 -26.92
C VAL A 57 2.56 6.20 -26.61
N LEU A 58 1.25 5.95 -26.67
CA LEU A 58 0.24 6.98 -26.45
C LEU A 58 0.05 7.33 -24.96
N LEU A 59 -0.10 6.31 -24.10
CA LEU A 59 -0.38 6.50 -22.68
C LEU A 59 0.89 6.63 -21.85
N GLY A 60 1.99 6.01 -22.27
CA GLY A 60 3.22 5.96 -21.48
C GLY A 60 3.80 7.32 -21.08
N PRO A 61 3.92 8.30 -22.01
CA PRO A 61 4.33 9.65 -21.66
C PRO A 61 3.40 10.28 -20.61
N PHE A 62 2.09 10.19 -20.80
CA PHE A 62 1.11 10.74 -19.84
C PHE A 62 1.19 10.06 -18.46
N LEU A 63 1.36 8.74 -18.42
CA LEU A 63 1.51 7.98 -17.19
C LEU A 63 2.83 8.25 -16.48
N SER A 64 3.89 8.59 -17.22
CA SER A 64 5.22 8.88 -16.69
C SER A 64 5.30 10.19 -15.89
N PHE A 65 4.41 11.15 -16.19
CA PHE A 65 4.32 12.43 -15.48
C PHE A 65 3.76 12.31 -14.06
N ARG A 66 3.23 11.14 -13.68
CA ARG A 66 2.72 10.91 -12.33
C ARG A 66 3.85 10.97 -11.32
N ARG A 67 3.52 11.43 -10.11
CA ARG A 67 4.44 11.44 -8.96
C ARG A 67 4.47 10.06 -8.31
N ALA A 68 5.65 9.62 -7.88
CA ALA A 68 5.80 8.38 -7.15
C ALA A 68 5.12 8.47 -5.77
N PRO A 69 4.49 7.39 -5.30
CA PRO A 69 3.99 7.36 -3.92
C PRO A 69 5.16 7.39 -2.94
N ASN A 70 5.03 8.18 -1.87
CA ASN A 70 6.07 8.32 -0.86
C ASN A 70 5.99 7.16 0.14
N VAL A 71 6.28 5.93 -0.30
CA VAL A 71 6.40 4.83 0.64
C VAL A 71 7.88 4.53 0.78
N SER A 72 8.45 4.87 1.94
CA SER A 72 9.81 4.46 2.26
C SER A 72 9.92 2.94 2.04
N ASN A 73 10.95 2.54 1.30
CA ASN A 73 11.27 1.13 1.06
C ASN A 73 12.34 0.63 2.04
N LEU A 74 12.84 1.52 2.91
CA LEU A 74 13.81 1.18 3.93
C LEU A 74 13.08 0.56 5.11
N ASP A 75 13.63 -0.54 5.62
CA ASP A 75 13.18 -1.16 6.86
C ASP A 75 13.78 -0.36 8.05
N PRO A 76 12.95 0.33 8.86
CA PRO A 76 13.46 1.19 9.94
C PRO A 76 13.79 0.38 11.19
N ILE A 77 13.87 -0.96 11.11
CA ILE A 77 14.05 -1.82 12.29
C ILE A 77 15.26 -1.43 13.13
N GLU A 78 16.40 -1.11 12.52
CA GLU A 78 17.62 -0.83 13.27
C GLU A 78 17.53 0.50 14.03
N GLU A 79 17.00 1.53 13.37
CA GLU A 79 16.71 2.82 14.00
C GLU A 79 15.72 2.64 15.16
N LEU A 80 14.63 1.92 14.93
CA LEU A 80 13.61 1.66 15.95
C LEU A 80 14.18 0.85 17.12
N ARG A 81 15.10 -0.09 16.87
CA ARG A 81 15.78 -0.85 17.92
C ARG A 81 16.67 0.05 18.77
N SER A 82 17.46 0.92 18.15
CA SER A 82 18.31 1.86 18.87
C SER A 82 17.50 2.85 19.73
N LEU A 83 16.38 3.34 19.19
CA LEU A 83 15.44 4.21 19.90
C LEU A 83 14.84 3.53 21.13
N LEU A 84 14.57 2.23 21.01
CA LEU A 84 13.88 1.47 22.04
C LEU A 84 14.82 0.77 23.04
N GLU A 85 16.12 0.76 22.78
CA GLU A 85 17.13 0.12 23.63
C GLU A 85 17.07 0.56 25.11
N PRO A 86 16.80 1.84 25.43
CA PRO A 86 16.65 2.30 26.82
C PRO A 86 15.46 1.67 27.57
N PHE A 87 14.48 1.11 26.88
CA PHE A 87 13.31 0.47 27.49
C PHE A 87 13.50 -1.04 27.74
N ASN A 88 14.69 -1.58 27.58
CA ASN A 88 14.96 -3.00 27.87
C ASN A 88 14.81 -3.31 29.37
N GLU A 89 13.93 -4.25 29.73
CA GLU A 89 13.57 -4.53 31.13
C GLU A 89 14.25 -5.79 31.71
N GLY A 90 15.11 -6.46 30.94
CA GLY A 90 15.83 -7.64 31.40
C GLY A 90 15.10 -8.98 31.13
N GLN A 91 15.54 -10.06 31.78
CA GLN A 91 15.18 -11.44 31.39
C GLN A 91 13.74 -11.78 31.74
N GLY A 92 13.01 -12.39 30.80
CA GLY A 92 11.59 -12.73 30.99
C GLY A 92 10.62 -11.55 30.91
N LYS A 93 11.13 -10.34 30.66
CA LYS A 93 10.36 -9.11 30.47
C LYS A 93 10.52 -8.57 29.05
N TRP A 94 9.94 -7.41 28.79
CA TRP A 94 10.04 -6.74 27.51
C TRP A 94 11.50 -6.45 27.14
N ARG A 95 11.84 -6.78 25.89
CA ARG A 95 13.15 -6.51 25.29
C ARG A 95 12.98 -6.23 23.81
N VAL A 96 13.76 -5.27 23.33
CA VAL A 96 13.80 -4.84 21.93
C VAL A 96 13.98 -6.03 20.99
N LEU A 97 15.02 -6.84 21.18
CA LEU A 97 15.35 -7.92 20.23
C LEU A 97 14.29 -9.03 20.15
N SER A 98 13.50 -9.26 21.20
CA SER A 98 12.47 -10.30 21.20
C SER A 98 11.09 -9.78 20.81
N HIS A 99 10.78 -8.53 21.15
CA HIS A 99 9.45 -7.93 21.00
C HIS A 99 9.34 -6.99 19.80
N VAL A 100 10.46 -6.56 19.20
CA VAL A 100 10.49 -5.74 17.99
C VAL A 100 10.95 -6.57 16.81
N ARG A 101 10.08 -6.73 15.82
CA ARG A 101 10.33 -7.51 14.61
C ARG A 101 9.90 -6.74 13.37
N SER A 102 10.63 -6.94 12.27
CA SER A 102 10.21 -6.44 10.97
C SER A 102 9.32 -7.49 10.31
N ASP A 103 8.14 -7.06 9.86
CA ASP A 103 7.27 -7.80 8.94
C ASP A 103 7.55 -7.35 7.48
N GLY A 104 8.77 -6.88 7.19
CA GLY A 104 9.19 -6.30 5.91
C GLY A 104 9.04 -4.78 5.88
N ARG A 105 7.87 -4.29 5.46
CA ARG A 105 7.62 -2.83 5.36
C ARG A 105 7.03 -2.24 6.63
N THR A 106 6.44 -3.07 7.47
CA THR A 106 5.79 -2.69 8.73
C THR A 106 6.62 -3.22 9.88
N VAL A 107 6.89 -2.37 10.87
CA VAL A 107 7.55 -2.84 12.09
C VAL A 107 6.52 -3.23 13.13
N ARG A 108 6.67 -4.44 13.64
CA ARG A 108 5.83 -5.02 14.67
C ARG A 108 6.50 -4.82 16.03
N ILE A 109 5.77 -4.18 16.95
CA ILE A 109 6.18 -3.95 18.33
C ILE A 109 5.19 -4.67 19.23
N ASP A 110 5.65 -5.71 19.90
CA ASP A 110 4.86 -6.45 20.87
C ASP A 110 4.92 -5.78 22.23
N LEU A 111 3.79 -5.31 22.76
CA LEU A 111 3.76 -4.56 24.03
C LEU A 111 3.52 -5.44 25.26
N HIS A 112 3.32 -6.75 25.08
CA HIS A 112 3.12 -7.65 26.20
C HIS A 112 4.38 -7.75 27.07
N ASN A 113 4.18 -7.98 28.37
CA ASN A 113 5.25 -8.08 29.37
C ASN A 113 6.13 -6.82 29.51
N SER A 114 5.68 -5.67 29.03
CA SER A 114 6.29 -4.37 29.33
C SER A 114 5.64 -3.73 30.55
N MET A 115 6.47 -3.14 31.41
CA MET A 115 6.05 -2.27 32.50
C MET A 115 5.71 -0.84 32.03
N GLN A 116 6.11 -0.46 30.82
CA GLN A 116 5.95 0.90 30.29
C GLN A 116 5.43 0.93 28.83
N PRO A 117 4.31 0.26 28.52
CA PRO A 117 3.82 0.11 27.14
C PRO A 117 3.47 1.46 26.50
N LEU A 118 2.92 2.42 27.25
CA LEU A 118 2.59 3.74 26.72
C LEU A 118 3.83 4.57 26.39
N THR A 119 4.90 4.43 27.16
CA THR A 119 6.16 5.15 26.91
C THR A 119 6.81 4.64 25.63
N ILE A 120 6.78 3.32 25.41
CA ILE A 120 7.22 2.70 24.16
C ILE A 120 6.42 3.25 22.97
N VAL A 121 5.08 3.25 23.08
CA VAL A 121 4.20 3.80 22.03
C VAL A 121 4.49 5.28 21.79
N ALA A 122 4.64 6.08 22.85
CA ALA A 122 4.94 7.51 22.74
C ALA A 122 6.27 7.78 22.03
N ALA A 123 7.30 6.98 22.32
CA ALA A 123 8.61 7.09 21.70
C ALA A 123 8.57 6.73 20.21
N THR A 124 7.80 5.71 19.82
CA THR A 124 7.79 5.20 18.45
C THR A 124 6.73 5.83 17.55
N LEU A 125 5.71 6.48 18.12
CA LEU A 125 4.63 7.10 17.34
C LEU A 125 5.12 8.13 16.31
N PRO A 126 6.13 8.98 16.58
CA PRO A 126 6.69 9.89 15.57
C PRO A 126 7.24 9.18 14.33
N MET A 127 7.82 8.00 14.48
CA MET A 127 8.30 7.20 13.34
C MET A 127 7.15 6.70 12.45
N ALA A 128 5.91 6.73 12.95
CA ALA A 128 4.72 6.39 12.18
C ALA A 128 4.33 7.45 11.13
N GLU A 129 5.07 8.57 11.04
CA GLU A 129 4.95 9.53 9.93
C GLU A 129 5.61 9.02 8.65
N GLU A 130 6.64 8.19 8.76
CA GLU A 130 7.40 7.69 7.61
C GLU A 130 7.16 6.21 7.34
N HIS A 131 6.97 5.42 8.41
CA HIS A 131 6.89 3.97 8.35
C HIS A 131 5.63 3.44 9.03
N PRO A 132 4.99 2.37 8.52
CA PRO A 132 3.88 1.75 9.22
C PRO A 132 4.38 1.00 10.46
N ILE A 133 3.73 1.24 11.60
CA ILE A 133 4.06 0.60 12.88
C ILE A 133 2.84 -0.13 13.40
N ARG A 134 3.03 -1.40 13.76
CA ARG A 134 2.00 -2.29 14.30
C ARG A 134 2.29 -2.63 15.75
N TYR A 135 1.45 -2.14 16.65
CA TYR A 135 1.48 -2.47 18.06
C TYR A 135 0.64 -3.71 18.35
N ILE A 136 1.25 -4.74 18.94
CA ILE A 136 0.54 -5.94 19.40
C ILE A 136 0.14 -5.72 20.86
N VAL A 137 -1.16 -5.67 21.08
CA VAL A 137 -1.78 -5.35 22.39
C VAL A 137 -2.68 -6.48 22.91
N GLY A 138 -2.80 -7.56 22.13
CA GLY A 138 -3.68 -8.66 22.46
C GLY A 138 -5.17 -8.32 22.26
N ARG A 139 -6.02 -9.23 22.70
CA ARG A 139 -7.48 -9.15 22.50
C ARG A 139 -8.21 -8.33 23.57
N GLY A 140 -7.56 -8.00 24.68
CA GLY A 140 -8.19 -7.30 25.81
C GLY A 140 -9.27 -8.13 26.51
N GLU A 141 -9.18 -9.46 26.44
CA GLU A 141 -10.12 -10.36 27.13
C GLU A 141 -9.80 -10.39 28.63
N ALA A 142 -10.83 -10.52 29.48
CA ALA A 142 -10.66 -10.56 30.95
C ALA A 142 -9.77 -11.72 31.45
N ARG A 143 -9.55 -12.74 30.62
CA ARG A 143 -8.66 -13.88 30.89
C ARG A 143 -7.21 -13.66 30.42
N SER A 144 -6.94 -12.53 29.77
CA SER A 144 -5.58 -12.18 29.34
C SER A 144 -4.71 -11.78 30.52
N ARG A 145 -3.38 -11.86 30.33
CA ARG A 145 -2.41 -11.44 31.34
C ARG A 145 -2.50 -9.93 31.62
N ASP A 146 -2.77 -9.13 30.58
CA ASP A 146 -2.94 -7.68 30.65
C ASP A 146 -4.22 -7.23 29.91
N PRO A 147 -5.42 -7.37 30.52
CA PRO A 147 -6.69 -7.07 29.86
C PRO A 147 -6.85 -5.59 29.46
N GLU A 148 -6.29 -4.67 30.25
CA GLU A 148 -6.44 -3.23 30.08
C GLU A 148 -5.51 -2.65 28.99
N LEU A 149 -4.41 -3.34 28.66
CA LEU A 149 -3.37 -2.88 27.74
C LEU A 149 -3.95 -2.36 26.41
N ARG A 150 -4.88 -3.12 25.83
CA ARG A 150 -5.53 -2.76 24.57
C ARG A 150 -6.31 -1.45 24.68
N GLY A 151 -7.11 -1.29 25.75
CA GLY A 151 -7.92 -0.09 25.95
C GLY A 151 -7.04 1.16 26.10
N THR A 152 -6.01 1.06 26.94
CA THR A 152 -5.10 2.17 27.23
C THR A 152 -4.29 2.60 26.00
N VAL A 153 -3.72 1.64 25.25
CA VAL A 153 -2.96 1.95 24.03
C VAL A 153 -3.88 2.49 22.92
N LEU A 154 -5.09 1.95 22.76
CA LEU A 154 -6.06 2.45 21.80
C LEU A 154 -6.44 3.90 22.11
N ALA A 155 -6.80 4.21 23.36
CA ALA A 155 -7.15 5.57 23.76
C ALA A 155 -6.00 6.55 23.48
N TYR A 156 -4.76 6.16 23.82
CA TYR A 156 -3.59 6.99 23.57
C TYR A 156 -3.37 7.30 22.08
N ILE A 157 -3.48 6.30 21.21
CA ILE A 157 -3.34 6.45 19.75
C ILE A 157 -4.52 7.24 19.19
N GLU A 158 -5.73 7.03 19.72
CA GLU A 158 -6.94 7.66 19.24
C GLU A 158 -6.94 9.18 19.40
N GLU A 159 -6.35 9.67 20.49
CA GLU A 159 -6.21 11.08 20.81
C GLU A 159 -5.21 11.81 19.91
N ARG A 160 -4.23 11.08 19.34
CA ARG A 160 -3.10 11.67 18.59
C ARG A 160 -3.14 11.45 17.09
N ILE A 161 -3.80 10.38 16.63
CA ILE A 161 -3.78 9.96 15.23
C ILE A 161 -5.19 9.98 14.63
N MET A 162 -5.31 10.56 13.45
CA MET A 162 -6.56 10.61 12.67
C MET A 162 -7.10 9.21 12.31
N LEU A 163 -8.42 9.07 12.21
CA LEU A 163 -9.09 7.79 12.02
C LEU A 163 -8.66 7.02 10.76
N ASN A 164 -8.43 7.72 9.66
CA ASN A 164 -8.00 7.17 8.37
C ASN A 164 -6.61 6.51 8.40
N ARG A 165 -5.74 6.91 9.34
CA ARG A 165 -4.38 6.36 9.50
C ARG A 165 -4.32 5.14 10.42
N ARG A 166 -5.43 4.77 11.07
CA ARG A 166 -5.48 3.69 12.07
C ARG A 166 -6.12 2.44 11.47
N LYS A 167 -5.42 1.30 11.51
CA LYS A 167 -5.99 -0.02 11.21
C LYS A 167 -6.05 -0.84 12.50
N ARG A 168 -7.25 -1.29 12.84
CA ARG A 168 -7.47 -2.10 14.05
C ARG A 168 -7.73 -3.54 13.64
N THR A 169 -7.07 -4.46 14.34
CA THR A 169 -7.41 -5.88 14.28
C THR A 169 -7.85 -6.37 15.66
N SER A 170 -8.18 -7.66 15.77
CA SER A 170 -8.55 -8.27 17.03
C SER A 170 -7.39 -8.29 18.05
N SER A 171 -6.13 -8.27 17.61
CA SER A 171 -4.95 -8.37 18.50
C SER A 171 -3.93 -7.25 18.36
N SER A 172 -4.11 -6.35 17.40
CA SER A 172 -3.16 -5.28 17.11
C SER A 172 -3.82 -3.96 16.70
N VAL A 173 -3.03 -2.90 16.83
CA VAL A 173 -3.34 -1.56 16.34
C VAL A 173 -2.17 -1.13 15.46
N GLU A 174 -2.46 -0.85 14.20
CA GLU A 174 -1.48 -0.41 13.22
C GLU A 174 -1.71 1.05 12.86
N VAL A 175 -0.63 1.83 12.87
CA VAL A 175 -0.61 3.23 12.49
C VAL A 175 0.13 3.34 11.15
N LEU A 176 -0.55 3.90 10.17
CA LEU A 176 -0.04 4.09 8.81
C LEU A 176 0.51 5.50 8.63
N PRO A 177 1.58 5.67 7.85
CA PRO A 177 2.08 6.99 7.49
C PRO A 177 1.09 7.72 6.56
N PRO A 178 1.06 9.07 6.59
CA PRO A 178 0.15 9.85 5.75
C PRO A 178 0.32 9.54 4.25
N SER A 179 1.55 9.28 3.84
CA SER A 179 1.89 8.97 2.45
C SER A 179 1.23 7.70 1.90
N VAL A 180 1.02 6.69 2.76
CA VAL A 180 0.29 5.47 2.39
C VAL A 180 -1.18 5.79 2.15
N ILE A 181 -1.77 6.68 2.95
CA ILE A 181 -3.16 7.13 2.77
C ILE A 181 -3.31 7.90 1.46
N GLU A 182 -2.42 8.85 1.19
CA GLU A 182 -2.41 9.60 -0.08
C GLU A 182 -2.30 8.66 -1.29
N HIS A 183 -1.46 7.62 -1.18
CA HIS A 183 -1.32 6.63 -2.25
C HIS A 183 -2.60 5.81 -2.45
N MET A 184 -3.25 5.38 -1.36
CA MET A 184 -4.53 4.67 -1.43
C MET A 184 -5.61 5.54 -2.06
N GLU A 185 -5.71 6.81 -1.69
CA GLU A 185 -6.66 7.75 -2.26
C GLU A 185 -6.38 8.05 -3.75
N ALA A 186 -5.11 8.20 -4.13
CA ALA A 186 -4.70 8.36 -5.52
C ALA A 186 -5.09 7.13 -6.35
N THR A 187 -4.84 5.93 -5.82
CA THR A 187 -5.22 4.66 -6.46
C THR A 187 -6.73 4.53 -6.59
N HIS A 188 -7.48 4.86 -5.55
CA HIS A 188 -8.94 4.82 -5.60
C HIS A 188 -9.52 5.81 -6.63
N ARG A 189 -8.99 7.04 -6.68
CA ARG A 189 -9.36 8.02 -7.72
C ARG A 189 -9.03 7.51 -9.13
N MET A 190 -7.91 6.81 -9.29
CA MET A 190 -7.55 6.19 -10.56
C MET A 190 -8.54 5.09 -10.96
N HIS A 191 -8.86 4.16 -10.06
CA HIS A 191 -9.85 3.11 -10.34
C HIS A 191 -11.20 3.71 -10.73
N ARG A 192 -11.67 4.74 -10.01
CA ARG A 192 -12.90 5.46 -10.38
C ARG A 192 -12.83 6.07 -11.77
N ARG A 193 -11.67 6.60 -12.19
CA ARG A 193 -11.48 7.13 -13.55
C ARG A 193 -11.43 6.03 -14.62
N LEU A 194 -10.87 4.87 -14.31
CA LEU A 194 -10.88 3.72 -15.23
C LEU A 194 -12.30 3.26 -15.54
N PHE A 195 -13.24 3.36 -14.59
CA PHE A 195 -14.66 3.08 -14.86
C PHE A 195 -15.25 3.99 -15.95
N TYR A 196 -14.80 5.24 -16.10
CA TYR A 196 -15.25 6.10 -17.20
C TYR A 196 -14.71 5.69 -18.58
N LEU A 197 -13.67 4.85 -18.63
CA LEU A 197 -13.18 4.28 -19.89
C LEU A 197 -14.00 3.06 -20.33
N LEU A 198 -14.79 2.46 -19.43
CA LEU A 198 -15.60 1.27 -19.72
C LEU A 198 -16.56 1.47 -20.90
N PRO A 199 -17.33 2.58 -21.02
CA PRO A 199 -18.20 2.81 -22.18
C PRO A 199 -17.43 2.94 -23.49
N ILE A 200 -16.22 3.51 -23.46
CA ILE A 200 -15.35 3.64 -24.64
C ILE A 200 -14.87 2.26 -25.08
N ILE A 201 -14.45 1.41 -24.14
CA ILE A 201 -14.05 0.03 -24.41
C ILE A 201 -15.23 -0.77 -24.96
N LEU A 202 -16.43 -0.63 -24.38
CA LEU A 202 -17.65 -1.28 -24.86
C LEU A 202 -18.03 -0.81 -26.27
N PHE A 203 -17.83 0.47 -26.59
CA PHE A 203 -18.05 1.00 -27.93
C PHE A 203 -17.11 0.37 -28.97
N PHE A 204 -15.81 0.24 -28.66
CA PHE A 204 -14.87 -0.45 -29.54
C PHE A 204 -15.20 -1.94 -29.68
N ALA A 205 -15.60 -2.60 -28.60
CA ALA A 205 -16.07 -3.98 -28.67
C ALA A 205 -17.33 -4.12 -29.54
N TRP A 206 -18.26 -3.17 -29.49
CA TRP A 206 -19.41 -3.14 -30.36
C TRP A 206 -19.04 -2.93 -31.83
N LEU A 207 -18.12 -2.01 -32.13
CA LEU A 207 -17.60 -1.84 -33.49
C LEU A 207 -16.94 -3.12 -34.02
N GLU A 208 -16.27 -3.88 -33.14
CA GLU A 208 -15.63 -5.15 -33.50
C GLU A 208 -16.65 -6.26 -33.83
N MET A 209 -17.84 -6.21 -33.24
CA MET A 209 -18.92 -7.16 -33.48
C MET A 209 -19.76 -6.86 -34.73
N ARG A 210 -19.56 -5.70 -35.36
CA ARG A 210 -20.31 -5.25 -36.54
C ARG A 210 -19.52 -5.51 -37.82
#